data_AF-A0A7U9MWF7-F1
#
_entry.id   AF-A0A7U9MWF7-F1
#
_cell.length_a   1.000
_cell.length_b   1.000
_cell.length_c   1.000
_cell.angle_alpha   90.00
_cell.angle_beta   90.00
_cell.angle_gamma   90.00
#
_symmetry.space_group_name_H-M   'P 1'
#
loop_
_entity.id
_entity.type
_entity.pdbx_description
1 polymer ?
#
loop_
_entity_poly.entity_id
_entity_poly.type
_entity_poly.pdbx_seq_one_letter_code
_entity_poly.pdbx_strand_id
1 'polypeptide(L)'
;MFNVTIQNHGSYQGDVPADIDIVRAGNTPGENMGDITELQNYINLLKITDDAFEEFVSYFANVEEPVIICMFGDHQPVWDEDFYNIMFEGQELTDRERNLRKYMVPYVIWANYDVQWKEYGDMSANFLPAVLVECAGLQLPSFYQYLMGLHEEYPVLTKRGCLDRDGKLTDIADIWDTDQIRRYRMFQYNQLYVEEYQREIFEEVEAVLQ
;
A
#
# COMPACT_ATOMS: atom_id res chain seq x y z
N MET A 1 7.40 -15.75 3.04
CA MET A 1 8.70 -15.14 2.70
C MET A 1 8.50 -13.65 2.57
N PHE A 2 9.46 -12.81 2.97
CA PHE A 2 9.39 -11.36 2.78
C PHE A 2 10.65 -10.89 2.07
N ASN A 3 10.48 -10.27 0.90
CA ASN A 3 11.56 -9.82 0.03
C ASN A 3 11.43 -8.32 -0.23
N VAL A 4 12.57 -7.64 -0.31
CA VAL A 4 12.66 -6.22 -0.65
C VAL A 4 13.43 -6.09 -1.95
N THR A 5 12.81 -5.53 -2.98
CA THR A 5 13.45 -5.27 -4.28
C THR A 5 14.26 -3.97 -4.20
N ILE A 6 15.22 -3.79 -5.11
CA ILE A 6 16.12 -2.60 -5.11
C ILE A 6 16.17 -1.86 -6.46
N GLN A 7 15.73 -2.50 -7.55
CA GLN A 7 15.90 -1.98 -8.91
C GLN A 7 15.34 -0.55 -9.09
N ASN A 8 14.20 -0.25 -8.48
CA ASN A 8 13.51 1.04 -8.62
C ASN A 8 13.93 2.06 -7.56
N HIS A 9 15.02 1.82 -6.85
CA HIS A 9 15.56 2.82 -5.93
C HIS A 9 16.17 3.99 -6.73
N GLY A 10 15.82 5.22 -6.34
CA GLY A 10 16.31 6.45 -6.97
C GLY A 10 17.84 6.61 -6.92
N SER A 11 18.43 7.58 -7.63
CA SER A 11 17.83 8.85 -8.12
C SER A 11 17.25 8.86 -9.54
N TYR A 12 17.12 7.71 -10.22
CA TYR A 12 16.63 7.64 -11.62
C TYR A 12 17.49 8.41 -12.64
N GLN A 13 18.76 8.62 -12.31
CA GLN A 13 19.74 9.25 -13.19
C GLN A 13 20.50 8.20 -14.01
N GLY A 14 21.02 8.64 -15.16
CA GLY A 14 21.79 7.79 -16.07
C GLY A 14 20.93 7.09 -17.11
N ASP A 15 21.57 6.16 -17.82
CA ASP A 15 20.93 5.43 -18.91
C ASP A 15 20.18 4.22 -18.36
N VAL A 16 18.88 4.17 -18.61
CA VAL A 16 18.06 2.96 -18.43
C VAL A 16 17.60 2.50 -19.82
N PRO A 17 17.27 1.21 -20.00
CA PRO A 17 16.53 0.78 -21.18
C PRO A 17 15.24 1.60 -21.29
N ALA A 18 15.18 2.50 -22.26
CA ALA A 18 14.11 3.47 -22.41
C ALA A 18 13.31 3.16 -23.68
N ASP A 19 12.18 2.49 -23.49
CA ASP A 19 11.22 2.18 -24.55
C ASP A 19 9.98 3.09 -24.50
N ILE A 20 9.79 3.82 -23.39
CA ILE A 20 8.66 4.72 -23.14
C ILE A 20 9.15 6.17 -23.09
N ASP A 21 8.66 6.98 -24.02
CA ASP A 21 8.87 8.43 -24.03
C ASP A 21 7.70 9.18 -23.37
N ILE A 22 8.02 10.02 -22.39
CA ILE A 22 7.04 10.91 -21.77
C ILE A 22 6.97 12.20 -22.57
N VAL A 23 5.93 12.32 -23.40
CA VAL A 23 5.70 13.53 -24.20
C VAL A 23 5.00 14.64 -23.41
N ARG A 24 4.37 14.32 -22.28
CA ARG A 24 3.59 15.26 -21.46
C ARG A 24 3.32 14.68 -20.06
N ALA A 25 3.28 15.52 -19.03
CA ALA A 25 2.66 15.22 -17.73
C ALA A 25 1.57 16.24 -17.42
N GLY A 26 0.35 15.78 -17.09
CA GLY A 26 -0.80 16.68 -16.99
C GLY A 26 -1.02 17.46 -18.29
N ASN A 27 -1.06 18.80 -18.19
CA ASN A 27 -1.09 19.68 -19.37
C ASN A 27 0.28 20.20 -19.81
N THR A 28 1.36 19.85 -19.10
CA THR A 28 2.70 20.37 -19.36
C THR A 28 3.45 19.48 -20.34
N PRO A 29 3.83 19.98 -21.54
CA PRO A 29 4.68 19.25 -22.48
C PRO A 29 5.98 18.80 -21.80
N GLY A 30 6.45 17.58 -22.08
CA GLY A 30 7.63 17.01 -21.43
C GLY A 30 8.89 17.86 -21.60
N GLU A 31 9.04 18.51 -22.76
CA GLU A 31 10.12 19.47 -23.06
C GLU A 31 10.16 20.70 -22.15
N ASN A 32 9.06 21.00 -21.45
CA ASN A 32 8.95 22.11 -20.49
C ASN A 32 9.09 21.65 -19.03
N MET A 33 9.35 20.37 -18.79
CA MET A 33 9.55 19.83 -17.43
C MET A 33 11.05 19.75 -17.10
N GLY A 34 11.42 20.20 -15.90
CA GLY A 34 12.82 20.13 -15.43
C GLY A 34 13.33 18.70 -15.28
N ASP A 35 12.49 17.80 -14.78
CA ASP A 35 12.86 16.42 -14.40
C ASP A 35 12.35 15.36 -15.38
N ILE A 36 12.10 15.73 -16.65
CA ILE A 36 11.49 14.83 -17.63
C ILE A 36 12.26 13.51 -17.82
N THR A 37 13.60 13.58 -17.79
CA THR A 37 14.46 12.40 -17.92
C THR A 37 14.34 11.47 -16.71
N GLU A 38 14.32 12.00 -15.48
CA GLU A 38 14.15 11.19 -14.27
C GLU A 38 12.76 10.55 -14.23
N LEU A 39 11.73 11.28 -14.65
CA LEU A 39 10.37 10.76 -14.81
C LEU A 39 10.30 9.64 -15.86
N GLN A 40 10.88 9.86 -17.05
CA GLN A 40 10.98 8.84 -18.10
C GLN A 40 11.68 7.59 -17.58
N ASN A 41 12.80 7.77 -16.89
CA ASN A 41 13.57 6.66 -16.33
C ASN A 41 12.75 5.89 -15.29
N TYR A 42 12.07 6.58 -14.38
CA TYR A 42 11.17 5.96 -13.41
C TYR A 42 10.06 5.13 -14.09
N ILE A 43 9.40 5.67 -15.11
CA ILE A 43 8.32 4.96 -15.84
C ILE A 43 8.85 3.73 -16.59
N ASN A 44 10.02 3.82 -17.22
CA ASN A 44 10.64 2.67 -17.88
C ASN A 44 11.06 1.59 -16.87
N LEU A 45 11.62 1.98 -15.73
CA LEU A 45 11.96 1.04 -14.64
C LEU A 45 10.72 0.37 -14.05
N LEU A 46 9.59 1.08 -13.96
CA LEU A 46 8.30 0.49 -13.61
C LEU A 46 7.87 -0.57 -14.64
N LYS A 47 8.05 -0.33 -15.94
CA LYS A 47 7.75 -1.34 -16.98
C LYS A 47 8.62 -2.59 -16.82
N ILE A 48 9.91 -2.43 -16.55
CA ILE A 48 10.81 -3.56 -16.30
C ILE A 48 10.37 -4.34 -15.05
N THR A 49 9.91 -3.65 -14.01
CA THR A 49 9.36 -4.29 -12.80
C THR A 49 8.08 -5.05 -13.09
N ASP A 50 7.21 -4.48 -13.92
CA ASP A 50 5.96 -5.10 -14.37
C ASP A 50 6.24 -6.40 -15.16
N ASP A 51 7.18 -6.39 -16.11
CA ASP A 51 7.61 -7.60 -16.84
C ASP A 51 8.20 -8.66 -15.90
N ALA A 52 9.06 -8.24 -14.96
CA ALA A 52 9.64 -9.15 -13.97
C ALA A 52 8.58 -9.74 -13.03
N PHE A 53 7.54 -8.96 -12.68
CA PHE A 53 6.44 -9.45 -11.88
C PHE A 53 5.55 -10.42 -12.66
N GLU A 54 5.31 -10.18 -13.96
CA GLU A 54 4.63 -11.12 -14.85
C GLU A 54 5.38 -12.47 -14.90
N GLU A 55 6.70 -12.46 -15.09
CA GLU A 55 7.51 -13.69 -15.07
C GLU A 55 7.37 -14.42 -13.72
N PHE A 56 7.44 -13.66 -12.62
CA PHE A 56 7.33 -14.20 -11.26
C PHE A 56 5.97 -14.86 -10.99
N VAL A 57 4.85 -14.20 -11.30
CA VAL A 57 3.52 -14.78 -11.11
C VAL A 57 3.25 -15.91 -12.10
N SER A 58 3.76 -15.83 -13.34
CA SER A 58 3.65 -16.90 -14.34
C SER A 58 4.35 -18.17 -13.90
N TYR A 59 5.50 -18.06 -13.23
CA TYR A 59 6.16 -19.22 -12.62
C TYR A 59 5.26 -19.87 -11.58
N PHE A 60 4.75 -19.11 -10.61
CA PHE A 60 3.92 -19.65 -9.53
C PHE A 60 2.54 -20.12 -9.97
N ALA A 61 2.03 -19.62 -11.10
CA ALA A 61 0.79 -20.12 -11.70
C ALA A 61 0.89 -21.60 -12.12
N ASN A 62 2.11 -22.12 -12.31
CA ASN A 62 2.36 -23.52 -12.69
C ASN A 62 2.82 -24.39 -11.51
N VAL A 63 2.89 -23.84 -10.29
CA VAL A 63 3.27 -24.58 -9.08
C VAL A 63 2.02 -25.23 -8.48
N GLU A 64 2.08 -26.53 -8.14
CA GLU A 64 0.93 -27.27 -7.57
C GLU A 64 0.60 -26.85 -6.13
N GLU A 65 1.59 -26.41 -5.36
CA GLU A 65 1.38 -25.93 -3.99
C GLU A 65 0.60 -24.60 -4.00
N PRO A 66 -0.42 -24.42 -3.13
CA PRO A 66 -1.14 -23.16 -3.02
C PRO A 66 -0.21 -22.00 -2.61
N VAL A 67 -0.25 -20.92 -3.38
CA VAL A 67 0.60 -19.73 -3.18
C VAL A 67 -0.27 -18.47 -3.24
N ILE A 68 -0.05 -17.59 -2.27
CA ILE A 68 -0.50 -16.20 -2.30
C ILE A 68 0.74 -15.30 -2.43
N ILE A 69 0.70 -14.38 -3.39
CA ILE A 69 1.70 -13.35 -3.62
C ILE A 69 1.09 -12.00 -3.27
N CYS A 70 1.78 -11.24 -2.43
CA CYS A 70 1.46 -9.85 -2.14
C CYS A 70 2.63 -8.98 -2.58
N MET A 71 2.40 -8.10 -3.55
CA MET A 71 3.35 -7.07 -3.97
C MET A 71 2.78 -5.71 -3.60
N PHE A 72 3.56 -4.85 -2.95
CA PHE A 72 3.14 -3.51 -2.57
C PHE A 72 4.32 -2.55 -2.64
N GLY A 73 4.06 -1.28 -2.97
CA GLY A 73 5.07 -0.23 -2.90
C GLY A 73 5.36 0.15 -1.45
N ASP A 74 6.60 0.49 -1.14
CA ASP A 74 7.02 1.02 0.17
C ASP A 74 6.78 2.53 0.25
N HIS A 75 7.10 3.27 -0.82
CA HIS A 75 6.79 4.68 -0.98
C HIS A 75 6.83 5.13 -2.45
N GLN A 76 6.21 6.27 -2.76
CA GLN A 76 6.43 6.95 -4.05
C GLN A 76 7.83 7.57 -4.10
N PRO A 77 8.40 7.79 -5.29
CA PRO A 77 9.53 8.70 -5.45
C PRO A 77 9.21 10.09 -4.87
N VAL A 78 10.22 10.75 -4.33
CA VAL A 78 10.10 12.13 -3.88
C VAL A 78 10.38 13.03 -5.07
N TRP A 79 9.36 13.75 -5.52
CA TRP A 79 9.46 14.78 -6.56
C TRP A 79 9.47 16.18 -5.95
N ASP A 80 9.83 17.18 -6.74
CA ASP A 80 9.71 18.57 -6.32
C ASP A 80 8.25 19.07 -6.32
N GLU A 81 8.00 20.24 -5.73
CA GLU A 81 6.65 20.79 -5.68
C GLU A 81 6.13 21.21 -7.05
N ASP A 82 7.01 21.55 -8.00
CA ASP A 82 6.60 21.93 -9.36
C ASP A 82 5.99 20.73 -10.10
N PHE A 83 6.59 19.54 -9.97
CA PHE A 83 6.03 18.28 -10.45
C PHE A 83 4.66 18.01 -9.84
N TYR A 84 4.51 18.12 -8.52
CA TYR A 84 3.21 17.91 -7.87
C TYR A 84 2.16 18.95 -8.31
N ASN A 85 2.56 20.20 -8.53
CA ASN A 85 1.69 21.25 -9.05
C ASN A 85 1.18 20.90 -10.46
N ILE A 86 2.05 20.38 -11.33
CA ILE A 86 1.67 19.88 -12.66
C ILE A 86 0.69 18.70 -12.54
N MET A 87 0.96 17.74 -11.67
CA MET A 87 0.13 16.54 -11.51
C MET A 87 -1.25 16.82 -10.91
N PHE A 88 -1.36 17.83 -10.04
CA PHE A 88 -2.61 18.23 -9.39
C PHE A 88 -3.32 19.40 -10.08
N GLU A 89 -2.79 19.88 -11.21
CA GLU A 89 -3.38 20.99 -11.96
C GLU A 89 -4.84 20.68 -12.34
N GLY A 90 -5.73 21.65 -12.08
CA GLY A 90 -7.17 21.53 -12.39
C GLY A 90 -7.96 20.61 -11.45
N GLN A 91 -7.33 20.08 -10.40
CA GLN A 91 -8.03 19.26 -9.39
C GLN A 91 -8.42 20.12 -8.19
N GLU A 92 -9.71 20.09 -7.84
CA GLU A 92 -10.27 20.75 -6.65
C GLU A 92 -9.94 19.93 -5.39
N LEU A 93 -8.67 19.96 -4.99
CA LEU A 93 -8.16 19.28 -3.81
C LEU A 93 -7.83 20.29 -2.72
N THR A 94 -8.18 19.96 -1.49
CA THR A 94 -7.62 20.59 -0.30
C THR A 94 -6.13 20.25 -0.19
N ASP A 95 -5.38 21.06 0.56
CA ASP A 95 -3.95 20.79 0.80
C ASP A 95 -3.72 19.46 1.52
N ARG A 96 -4.71 19.03 2.31
CA ARG A 96 -4.69 17.74 3.00
C ARG A 96 -4.82 16.57 2.03
N GLU A 97 -5.74 16.66 1.07
CA GLU A 97 -5.90 15.66 0.02
C GLU A 97 -4.67 15.60 -0.89
N ARG A 98 -4.13 16.77 -1.28
CA ARG A 98 -2.86 16.84 -2.03
C ARG A 98 -1.74 16.14 -1.27
N ASN A 99 -1.57 16.44 0.01
CA ASN A 99 -0.56 15.80 0.85
C ASN A 99 -0.77 14.28 0.94
N LEU A 100 -2.00 13.81 1.18
CA LEU A 100 -2.29 12.37 1.28
C LEU A 100 -1.96 11.61 0.00
N ARG A 101 -2.27 12.18 -1.17
CA ARG A 101 -2.00 11.57 -2.48
C ARG A 101 -0.51 11.35 -2.77
N LYS A 102 0.40 12.10 -2.14
CA LYS A 102 1.85 11.89 -2.24
C LYS A 102 2.33 10.60 -1.54
N TYR A 103 1.49 9.96 -0.73
CA TYR A 103 1.81 8.76 0.06
C TYR A 103 1.00 7.53 -0.33
N MET A 104 0.34 7.56 -1.48
CA MET A 104 -0.43 6.44 -1.99
C MET A 104 0.48 5.52 -2.83
N VAL A 105 0.44 4.22 -2.58
CA VAL A 105 1.24 3.24 -3.31
C VAL A 105 0.35 2.07 -3.72
N PRO A 106 0.59 1.45 -4.89
CA PRO A 106 -0.20 0.31 -5.32
C PRO A 106 0.13 -0.92 -4.48
N TYR A 107 -0.83 -1.82 -4.39
CA TYR A 107 -0.63 -3.19 -3.94
C TYR A 107 -1.44 -4.15 -4.80
N VAL A 108 -0.96 -5.39 -4.90
CA VAL A 108 -1.61 -6.49 -5.60
C VAL A 108 -1.53 -7.72 -4.70
N ILE A 109 -2.66 -8.39 -4.50
CA ILE A 109 -2.74 -9.71 -3.89
C ILE A 109 -3.21 -10.67 -4.98
N TRP A 110 -2.44 -11.73 -5.20
CA TRP A 110 -2.68 -12.71 -6.24
C TRP A 110 -2.52 -14.13 -5.67
N ALA A 111 -3.28 -15.10 -6.21
CA ALA A 111 -3.15 -16.50 -5.87
C ALA A 111 -3.05 -17.37 -7.12
N ASN A 112 -2.39 -18.52 -7.02
CA ASN A 112 -2.32 -19.52 -8.11
C ASN A 112 -3.52 -20.49 -8.13
N TYR A 113 -4.59 -20.17 -7.41
CA TYR A 113 -5.83 -20.95 -7.36
C TYR A 113 -7.05 -20.03 -7.40
N ASP A 114 -8.21 -20.59 -7.69
CA ASP A 114 -9.47 -19.83 -7.73
C ASP A 114 -9.79 -19.27 -6.35
N VAL A 115 -9.91 -17.94 -6.28
CA VAL A 115 -10.25 -17.21 -5.07
C VAL A 115 -11.48 -16.35 -5.29
N GLN A 116 -12.22 -16.11 -4.21
CA GLN A 116 -13.36 -15.19 -4.18
C GLN A 116 -13.13 -14.21 -3.02
N TRP A 117 -12.20 -13.27 -3.23
CA TRP A 117 -11.91 -12.22 -2.26
C TRP A 117 -12.79 -11.00 -2.50
N LYS A 118 -13.06 -10.23 -1.44
CA LYS A 118 -13.66 -8.90 -1.56
C LYS A 118 -12.63 -7.90 -2.06
N GLU A 119 -13.09 -6.79 -2.65
CA GLU A 119 -12.24 -5.63 -2.89
C GLU A 119 -12.00 -4.90 -1.57
N TYR A 120 -10.72 -4.70 -1.21
CA TYR A 120 -10.34 -3.99 0.01
C TYR A 120 -10.23 -2.47 -0.19
N GLY A 121 -10.06 -2.01 -1.45
CA GLY A 121 -9.91 -0.60 -1.78
C GLY A 121 -8.62 0.02 -1.24
N ASP A 122 -8.64 1.34 -1.11
CA ASP A 122 -7.53 2.09 -0.52
C ASP A 122 -7.45 1.80 0.98
N MET A 123 -6.32 1.24 1.43
CA MET A 123 -6.08 0.97 2.84
C MET A 123 -4.68 1.35 3.28
N SER A 124 -4.52 1.61 4.57
CA SER A 124 -3.18 1.77 5.16
C SER A 124 -2.46 0.43 5.34
N ALA A 125 -1.14 0.43 5.13
CA ALA A 125 -0.34 -0.80 5.12
C ALA A 125 -0.39 -1.61 6.44
N ASN A 126 -0.79 -0.99 7.55
CA ASN A 126 -0.99 -1.69 8.82
C ASN A 126 -2.12 -2.73 8.77
N PHE A 127 -3.06 -2.64 7.83
CA PHE A 127 -4.13 -3.62 7.65
C PHE A 127 -3.73 -4.82 6.79
N LEU A 128 -2.68 -4.67 5.97
CA LEU A 128 -2.25 -5.66 4.97
C LEU A 128 -1.96 -7.04 5.57
N PRO A 129 -1.32 -7.18 6.76
CA PRO A 129 -1.12 -8.51 7.35
C PRO A 129 -2.42 -9.24 7.69
N ALA A 130 -3.43 -8.53 8.21
CA ALA A 130 -4.72 -9.13 8.53
C ALA A 130 -5.47 -9.53 7.25
N VAL A 131 -5.41 -8.68 6.23
CA VAL A 131 -5.94 -8.98 4.88
C VAL A 131 -5.31 -10.23 4.29
N LEU A 132 -3.99 -10.41 4.41
CA LEU A 132 -3.33 -11.61 3.89
C LEU A 132 -3.73 -12.89 4.62
N VAL A 133 -3.95 -12.84 5.93
CA VAL A 133 -4.47 -14.00 6.69
C VAL A 133 -5.91 -14.30 6.29
N GLU A 134 -6.75 -13.28 6.08
CA GLU A 134 -8.12 -13.43 5.57
C GLU A 134 -8.12 -14.04 4.16
N CYS A 135 -7.26 -13.54 3.25
CA CYS A 135 -7.09 -14.06 1.90
C CYS A 135 -6.60 -15.52 1.87
N ALA A 136 -5.80 -15.92 2.86
CA ALA A 136 -5.35 -17.30 3.04
C ALA A 136 -6.45 -18.25 3.57
N GLY A 137 -7.65 -17.74 3.87
CA GLY A 137 -8.75 -18.53 4.43
C GLY A 137 -8.50 -18.99 5.86
N LEU A 138 -7.55 -18.36 6.56
CA LEU A 138 -7.20 -18.69 7.93
C LEU A 138 -8.08 -17.92 8.91
N GLN A 139 -8.31 -18.52 10.09
CA GLN A 139 -8.97 -17.80 11.17
C GLN A 139 -8.09 -16.62 11.61
N LEU A 140 -8.68 -15.42 11.62
CA LEU A 140 -7.99 -14.23 12.11
C LEU A 140 -7.80 -14.33 13.63
N PRO A 141 -6.58 -14.13 14.16
CA PRO A 141 -6.39 -13.88 15.59
C PRO A 141 -7.25 -12.72 16.08
N SER A 142 -7.55 -12.70 17.37
CA SER A 142 -8.40 -11.67 17.99
C SER A 142 -7.96 -10.24 17.66
N PHE A 143 -6.65 -9.98 17.62
CA PHE A 143 -6.09 -8.69 17.21
C PHE A 143 -6.38 -8.36 15.75
N TYR A 144 -6.27 -9.33 14.83
CA TYR A 144 -6.59 -9.11 13.42
C TYR A 144 -8.09 -8.95 13.18
N GLN A 145 -8.95 -9.64 13.93
CA GLN A 145 -10.39 -9.36 13.90
C GLN A 145 -10.69 -7.92 14.31
N TYR A 146 -10.05 -7.44 15.39
CA TYR A 146 -10.13 -6.06 15.83
C TYR A 146 -9.63 -5.09 14.74
N LEU A 147 -8.50 -5.42 14.12
CA LEU A 147 -7.88 -4.61 13.07
C LEU A 147 -8.74 -4.53 11.80
N MET A 148 -9.44 -5.62 11.44
CA MET A 148 -10.41 -5.61 10.34
C MET A 148 -11.67 -4.80 10.68
N GLY A 149 -12.14 -4.84 11.92
CA GLY A 149 -13.21 -3.94 12.36
C GLY A 149 -12.80 -2.46 12.35
N LEU A 150 -11.53 -2.18 12.67
CA LEU A 150 -10.96 -0.83 12.55
C LEU A 150 -10.82 -0.40 11.08
N HIS A 151 -10.45 -1.32 10.19
CA HIS A 151 -10.39 -1.08 8.74
C HIS A 151 -11.76 -0.72 8.16
N GLU A 152 -12.84 -1.36 8.62
CA GLU A 152 -14.20 -1.00 8.19
C GLU A 152 -14.62 0.41 8.60
N GLU A 153 -14.12 0.91 9.74
CA GLU A 153 -14.39 2.28 10.20
C GLU A 153 -13.45 3.31 9.56
N TYR A 154 -12.15 2.99 9.51
CA TYR A 154 -11.07 3.86 9.04
C TYR A 154 -10.15 3.09 8.09
N PRO A 155 -10.56 2.87 6.82
CA PRO A 155 -9.75 2.11 5.85
C PRO A 155 -8.38 2.74 5.64
N VAL A 156 -8.31 4.07 5.62
CA VAL A 156 -7.06 4.81 5.66
C VAL A 156 -6.87 5.38 7.07
N LEU A 157 -5.82 4.95 7.76
CA LEU A 157 -5.49 5.36 9.12
C LEU A 157 -3.99 5.67 9.21
N THR A 158 -3.63 6.93 8.94
CA THR A 158 -2.24 7.38 9.00
C THR A 158 -2.13 8.72 9.73
N LYS A 159 -0.91 9.07 10.15
CA LYS A 159 -0.62 10.42 10.67
C LYS A 159 -0.87 11.53 9.64
N ARG A 160 -0.88 11.21 8.35
CA ARG A 160 -1.01 12.19 7.26
C ARG A 160 -2.46 12.48 6.90
N GLY A 161 -3.36 11.56 7.25
CA GLY A 161 -4.79 11.68 7.04
C GLY A 161 -5.47 10.36 7.34
N CYS A 162 -6.73 10.45 7.78
CA CYS A 162 -7.59 9.29 7.98
C CYS A 162 -8.83 9.44 7.12
N LEU A 163 -9.15 8.43 6.32
CA LEU A 163 -10.45 8.34 5.65
C LEU A 163 -11.33 7.43 6.49
N ASP A 164 -12.53 7.90 6.83
CA ASP A 164 -13.54 7.06 7.46
C ASP A 164 -14.34 6.23 6.44
N ARG A 165 -15.25 5.39 6.93
CA ARG A 165 -16.16 4.54 6.14
C ARG A 165 -17.00 5.30 5.12
N ASP A 166 -17.24 6.59 5.33
CA ASP A 166 -18.04 7.45 4.46
C ASP A 166 -17.15 8.21 3.44
N GLY A 167 -15.83 7.95 3.46
CA GLY A 167 -14.84 8.61 2.61
C GLY A 167 -14.48 10.02 3.07
N LYS A 168 -14.85 10.41 4.30
CA LYS A 168 -14.52 11.73 4.83
C LYS A 168 -13.09 11.72 5.38
N LEU A 169 -12.32 12.70 4.92
CA LEU A 169 -10.96 12.94 5.38
C LEU A 169 -10.93 13.71 6.70
N THR A 170 -10.29 13.15 7.73
CA THR A 170 -10.11 13.72 9.07
C THR A 170 -8.65 13.67 9.54
N ASP A 171 -8.33 14.43 10.59
CA ASP A 171 -7.03 14.33 11.27
C ASP A 171 -7.01 13.16 12.24
N ILE A 172 -5.86 12.50 12.33
CA ILE A 172 -5.62 11.51 13.39
C ILE A 172 -5.80 12.15 14.78
N ALA A 173 -5.51 13.45 14.91
CA ALA A 173 -5.71 14.23 16.13
C ALA A 173 -7.20 14.35 16.51
N ASP A 174 -8.09 14.45 15.53
CA ASP A 174 -9.54 14.60 15.75
C ASP A 174 -10.16 13.31 16.30
N ILE A 175 -9.62 12.15 15.89
CA ILE A 175 -10.09 10.82 16.29
C ILE A 175 -9.24 10.17 17.39
N TRP A 176 -8.20 10.86 17.88
CA TRP A 176 -7.18 10.31 18.77
C TRP A 176 -7.75 9.69 20.05
N ASP A 177 -8.73 10.36 20.64
CA ASP A 177 -9.34 9.99 21.92
C ASP A 177 -10.59 9.11 21.76
N THR A 178 -10.94 8.73 20.53
CA THR A 178 -11.98 7.72 20.30
C THR A 178 -11.56 6.39 20.93
N ASP A 179 -12.54 5.61 21.41
CA ASP A 179 -12.24 4.36 22.10
C ASP A 179 -11.53 3.36 21.20
N GLN A 180 -11.88 3.31 19.91
CA GLN A 180 -11.23 2.47 18.90
C GLN A 180 -9.75 2.87 18.69
N ILE A 181 -9.45 4.15 18.47
CA ILE A 181 -8.05 4.57 18.27
C ILE A 181 -7.24 4.40 19.56
N ARG A 182 -7.84 4.65 20.73
CA ARG A 182 -7.19 4.39 22.02
C ARG A 182 -6.86 2.91 22.22
N ARG A 183 -7.80 2.00 21.97
CA ARG A 183 -7.57 0.55 22.07
C ARG A 183 -6.51 0.08 21.08
N TYR A 184 -6.54 0.57 19.83
CA TYR A 184 -5.53 0.25 18.84
C TYR A 184 -4.12 0.63 19.33
N ARG A 185 -3.96 1.84 19.89
CA ARG A 185 -2.69 2.28 20.50
C ARG A 185 -2.26 1.41 21.67
N MET A 186 -3.20 0.96 22.51
CA MET A 186 -2.89 0.05 23.62
C MET A 186 -2.41 -1.30 23.13
N PHE A 187 -3.03 -1.87 22.08
CA PHE A 187 -2.57 -3.12 21.48
C PHE A 187 -1.19 -2.97 20.82
N GLN A 188 -0.96 -1.89 20.07
CA GLN A 188 0.37 -1.59 19.52
C GLN A 188 1.43 -1.49 20.62
N TYR A 189 1.13 -0.79 21.71
CA TYR A 189 2.05 -0.67 22.85
C TYR A 189 2.32 -2.02 23.49
N ASN A 190 1.29 -2.83 23.71
CA ASN A 190 1.43 -4.16 24.26
C ASN A 190 2.32 -5.06 23.39
N GLN A 191 2.05 -5.11 22.08
CA GLN A 191 2.80 -5.93 21.14
C GLN A 191 4.28 -5.53 21.04
N LEU A 192 4.59 -4.23 21.18
CA LEU A 192 5.96 -3.71 21.04
C LEU A 192 6.76 -3.72 22.34
N TYR A 193 6.11 -3.62 23.51
CA TYR A 193 6.80 -3.34 24.77
C TYR A 193 6.43 -4.30 25.91
N VAL A 194 5.40 -5.13 25.77
CA VAL A 194 4.87 -5.99 26.83
C VAL A 194 4.58 -7.39 26.28
N GLU A 195 5.58 -7.97 25.58
CA GLU A 195 5.47 -9.19 24.74
C GLU A 195 4.77 -10.39 25.39
N GLU A 196 4.83 -10.54 26.71
CA GLU A 196 4.21 -11.67 27.42
C GLU A 196 2.74 -11.45 27.84
N TYR A 197 2.27 -10.20 27.87
CA TYR A 197 0.91 -9.90 28.32
C TYR A 197 -0.09 -10.07 27.18
N GLN A 198 -1.06 -10.97 27.36
CA GLN A 198 -2.14 -11.27 26.39
C GLN A 198 -1.64 -11.74 25.01
N ARG A 199 -0.48 -12.41 24.93
CA ARG A 199 0.11 -12.91 23.68
C ARG A 199 -0.85 -13.70 22.78
N GLU A 200 -1.76 -14.46 23.37
CA GLU A 200 -2.80 -15.25 22.70
C GLU A 200 -3.64 -14.41 21.71
N ILE A 201 -3.89 -13.13 22.01
CA ILE A 201 -4.70 -12.26 21.13
C ILE A 201 -4.03 -12.01 19.76
N PHE A 202 -2.70 -12.18 19.67
CA PHE A 202 -1.92 -11.96 18.45
C PHE A 202 -1.59 -13.25 17.69
N GLU A 203 -1.59 -14.40 18.35
CA GLU A 203 -1.02 -15.65 17.80
C GLU A 203 -2.04 -16.77 17.56
N GLU A 204 -3.24 -16.71 18.16
CA GLU A 204 -4.24 -17.77 17.98
C GLU A 204 -4.75 -17.82 16.53
N VAL A 205 -4.18 -18.73 15.74
CA VAL A 205 -4.65 -19.12 14.41
C VAL A 205 -5.08 -20.59 14.51
N GLU A 206 -6.37 -20.84 14.72
CA GLU A 206 -6.90 -22.19 14.55
C GLU A 206 -7.13 -22.44 13.05
N ALA A 207 -6.63 -23.58 12.55
CA ALA A 207 -6.91 -23.99 11.19
C ALA A 207 -8.40 -24.33 11.07
N VAL A 208 -9.13 -23.59 10.22
CA VAL A 208 -10.47 -24.01 9.79
C VAL A 208 -10.26 -25.16 8.82
N LEU A 209 -10.37 -26.39 9.32
CA LEU A 209 -10.50 -27.56 8.44
C LEU A 209 -11.84 -27.41 7.70
N GLN A 210 -11.77 -27.03 6.42
CA GLN A 210 -12.87 -27.21 5.47
C GLN A 210 -12.77 -28.58 4.82
#